data_AF-A0A8I1NBS0-F1
#
_entry.id   AF-A0A8I1NBS0-F1
#
_cell.length_a   1.000
_cell.length_b   1.000
_cell.length_c   1.000
_cell.angle_alpha   90.00
_cell.angle_beta   90.00
_cell.angle_gamma   90.00
#
_symmetry.space_group_name_H-M   'P 1'
#
loop_
_entity.id
_entity.type
_entity.pdbx_description
1 polymer ?
#
loop_
_entity_poly.entity_id
_entity_poly.type
_entity_poly.pdbx_seq_one_letter_code
_entity_poly.pdbx_strand_id
1 'polypeptide(L)'
;MRNPLAVGAATLAVVLSLGLAACGSSDDSGDSGDSTLSNSELIAQADQVCTDYNKKLTKIQENTDLTADSSKEDIAAFISDDIVPLYKDQIASLRELNPNEDDADDFNDIVDTLDSELKAVEDDPEGSIDESDPFAGATAKAKEFGLKVCGSN
;
A
#
# COMPACT_ATOMS: atom_id res chain seq x y z
N MET A 1 4.26 -62.23 -33.64
CA MET A 1 4.28 -61.20 -32.57
C MET A 1 3.13 -60.25 -32.88
N ARG A 2 2.09 -60.27 -32.04
CA ARG A 2 0.85 -59.51 -32.22
C ARG A 2 0.91 -58.29 -31.31
N ASN A 3 1.01 -57.10 -31.88
CA ASN A 3 0.68 -55.85 -31.17
C ASN A 3 -0.63 -55.30 -31.76
N PRO A 4 -1.69 -55.16 -30.96
CA PRO A 4 -2.94 -54.58 -31.41
C PRO A 4 -3.16 -53.17 -30.83
N LEU A 5 -4.13 -52.47 -31.43
CA LEU A 5 -4.93 -51.33 -30.94
C LEU A 5 -4.27 -49.95 -31.08
N ALA A 6 -4.66 -49.09 -32.05
CA ALA A 6 -5.97 -48.47 -32.35
C ALA A 6 -6.29 -47.25 -31.44
N VAL A 7 -6.13 -46.08 -32.06
CA VAL A 7 -6.96 -44.86 -32.05
C VAL A 7 -8.06 -44.77 -30.98
N GLY A 8 -8.05 -43.66 -30.22
CA GLY A 8 -9.22 -43.14 -29.50
C GLY A 8 -8.94 -41.75 -28.90
N ALA A 9 -9.56 -40.72 -29.47
CA ALA A 9 -9.54 -39.34 -29.00
C ALA A 9 -10.32 -39.18 -27.69
N ALA A 10 -9.82 -38.36 -26.75
CA ALA A 10 -10.59 -37.83 -25.64
C ALA A 10 -10.01 -36.48 -25.15
N THR A 11 -10.69 -35.40 -25.60
CA THR A 11 -11.14 -34.23 -24.81
C THR A 11 -10.19 -33.52 -23.83
N LEU A 12 -9.85 -32.29 -24.23
CA LEU A 12 -9.65 -31.08 -23.44
C LEU A 12 -10.37 -31.07 -22.07
N ALA A 13 -9.64 -30.78 -21.00
CA ALA A 13 -10.18 -30.12 -19.81
C ALA A 13 -9.07 -29.37 -19.04
N VAL A 14 -9.27 -28.06 -18.94
CA VAL A 14 -8.52 -27.03 -18.23
C VAL A 14 -8.55 -27.25 -16.72
N VAL A 15 -7.43 -27.02 -16.01
CA VAL A 15 -7.45 -26.30 -14.71
C VAL A 15 -6.13 -25.53 -14.54
N LEU A 16 -6.15 -24.23 -14.88
CA LEU A 16 -5.18 -23.26 -14.35
C LEU A 16 -5.66 -22.85 -12.96
N SER A 17 -5.09 -23.45 -11.93
CA SER A 17 -5.28 -23.00 -10.54
C SER A 17 -4.37 -21.80 -10.28
N LEU A 18 -4.81 -20.60 -10.69
CA LEU A 18 -4.26 -19.37 -10.14
C LEU A 18 -4.68 -19.29 -8.68
N GLY A 19 -3.68 -19.39 -7.79
CA GLY A 19 -3.83 -19.16 -6.37
C GLY A 19 -4.16 -17.69 -6.11
N LEU A 20 -5.45 -17.37 -6.09
CA LEU A 20 -5.96 -16.23 -5.37
C LEU A 20 -6.15 -16.69 -3.94
N ALA A 21 -5.23 -16.28 -3.05
CA ALA A 21 -5.46 -16.27 -1.62
C ALA A 21 -6.54 -15.21 -1.32
N ALA A 22 -7.79 -15.55 -1.63
CA ALA A 22 -8.97 -14.81 -1.19
C ALA A 22 -9.37 -15.35 0.18
N CYS A 23 -9.16 -14.54 1.21
CA CYS A 23 -9.78 -14.72 2.51
C CYS A 23 -11.24 -14.25 2.39
N GLY A 24 -12.22 -15.09 2.74
CA GLY A 24 -13.62 -14.64 2.83
C GLY A 24 -14.62 -15.78 2.72
N SER A 25 -15.03 -16.30 3.88
CA SER A 25 -16.06 -17.34 4.02
C SER A 25 -17.47 -16.73 4.00
N SER A 26 -18.33 -17.36 3.18
CA SER A 26 -19.79 -17.53 3.34
C SER A 26 -20.77 -16.43 2.92
N ASP A 27 -21.56 -16.80 1.90
CA ASP A 27 -22.97 -16.49 1.61
C ASP A 27 -23.52 -15.06 1.79
N ASP A 28 -23.68 -14.33 0.67
CA ASP A 28 -25.00 -13.92 0.17
C ASP A 28 -24.89 -13.45 -1.31
N SER A 29 -25.94 -13.65 -2.09
CA SER A 29 -25.99 -13.35 -3.53
C SER A 29 -26.43 -11.91 -3.76
N GLY A 30 -25.58 -11.06 -4.35
CA GLY A 30 -26.03 -9.74 -4.79
C GLY A 30 -24.95 -8.89 -5.45
N ASP A 31 -25.16 -8.60 -6.74
CA ASP A 31 -24.75 -7.41 -7.48
C ASP A 31 -23.25 -7.03 -7.56
N SER A 32 -22.74 -6.93 -8.79
CA SER A 32 -21.46 -6.30 -9.09
C SER A 32 -21.59 -4.77 -8.96
N GLY A 33 -21.84 -4.31 -7.74
CA GLY A 33 -21.64 -2.94 -7.28
C GLY A 33 -20.44 -2.93 -6.35
N ASP A 34 -19.56 -1.95 -6.49
CA ASP A 34 -18.35 -1.79 -5.69
C ASP A 34 -18.71 -1.80 -4.19
N SER A 35 -18.50 -2.93 -3.53
CA SER A 35 -18.89 -3.11 -2.13
C SER A 35 -17.93 -2.31 -1.26
N THR A 36 -18.45 -1.29 -0.57
CA THR A 36 -17.68 -0.49 0.39
C THR A 36 -17.20 -1.34 1.57
N LEU A 37 -16.04 -0.99 2.13
CA LEU A 37 -15.45 -1.62 3.29
C LEU A 37 -16.15 -1.18 4.59
N SER A 38 -16.38 -2.12 5.51
CA SER A 38 -16.67 -1.74 6.90
C SER A 38 -15.46 -1.05 7.53
N ASN A 39 -15.68 -0.26 8.59
CA ASN A 39 -14.61 0.41 9.34
C ASN A 39 -13.45 -0.55 9.70
N SER A 40 -13.78 -1.74 10.23
CA SER A 40 -12.75 -2.71 10.62
C SER A 40 -11.97 -3.28 9.44
N GLU A 41 -12.60 -3.47 8.28
CA GLU A 41 -11.94 -3.96 7.07
C GLU A 41 -11.06 -2.87 6.46
N LEU A 42 -11.54 -1.62 6.47
CA LEU A 42 -10.78 -0.46 6.03
C LEU A 42 -9.52 -0.27 6.87
N ILE A 43 -9.63 -0.29 8.20
CA ILE A 43 -8.48 -0.19 9.12
C ILE A 43 -7.48 -1.32 8.85
N ALA A 44 -7.97 -2.56 8.73
CA ALA A 44 -7.10 -3.71 8.50
C ALA A 44 -6.36 -3.62 7.16
N GLN A 45 -7.04 -3.19 6.09
CA GLN A 45 -6.42 -3.05 4.76
C GLN A 45 -5.47 -1.86 4.69
N ALA A 46 -5.82 -0.71 5.25
CA ALA A 46 -4.94 0.44 5.33
C ALA A 46 -3.67 0.13 6.13
N ASP A 47 -3.78 -0.53 7.29
CA ASP A 47 -2.61 -0.95 8.08
C ASP A 47 -1.76 -1.99 7.34
N GLN A 48 -2.36 -2.85 6.53
CA GLN A 48 -1.63 -3.79 5.68
C GLN A 48 -0.85 -3.05 4.58
N VAL A 49 -1.47 -2.04 3.94
CA VAL A 49 -0.78 -1.15 2.98
C VAL A 49 0.42 -0.51 3.66
N CYS A 50 0.24 0.18 4.79
CA CYS A 50 1.34 0.81 5.53
C CYS A 50 2.41 -0.21 5.96
N THR A 51 2.03 -1.43 6.36
CA THR A 51 2.99 -2.49 6.67
C THR A 51 3.86 -2.85 5.47
N ASP A 52 3.26 -3.00 4.29
CA ASP A 52 4.00 -3.39 3.10
C ASP A 52 4.89 -2.26 2.56
N TYR A 53 4.44 -1.00 2.66
CA TYR A 53 5.28 0.15 2.32
C TYR A 53 6.40 0.38 3.34
N ASN A 54 6.19 0.13 4.63
CA ASN A 54 7.25 0.15 5.63
C ASN A 54 8.35 -0.88 5.32
N LYS A 55 7.98 -2.10 4.86
CA LYS A 55 8.98 -3.09 4.41
C LYS A 55 9.74 -2.62 3.19
N LYS A 56 9.08 -1.99 2.22
CA LYS A 56 9.73 -1.42 1.03
C LYS A 56 10.69 -0.30 1.43
N LEU A 57 10.28 0.59 2.34
CA LEU A 57 11.09 1.67 2.89
C LEU A 57 12.35 1.11 3.57
N THR A 58 12.20 0.15 4.48
CA THR A 58 13.33 -0.54 5.12
C THR A 58 14.28 -1.11 4.07
N LYS A 59 13.76 -1.76 3.03
CA LYS A 59 14.59 -2.33 1.98
C LYS A 59 15.34 -1.26 1.17
N ILE A 60 14.72 -0.13 0.86
CA ILE A 60 15.39 0.99 0.16
C ILE A 60 16.51 1.55 1.05
N GLN A 61 16.25 1.73 2.34
CA GLN A 61 17.24 2.16 3.33
C GLN A 61 18.37 1.16 3.55
N GLU A 62 18.12 -0.15 3.47
CA GLU A 62 19.16 -1.17 3.57
C GLU A 62 20.05 -1.24 2.33
N ASN A 63 19.56 -0.79 1.17
CA ASN A 63 20.27 -0.86 -0.10
C ASN A 63 20.88 0.48 -0.53
N THR A 64 20.72 1.55 0.25
CA THR A 64 21.36 2.83 -0.04
C THR A 64 22.82 2.82 0.38
N ASP A 65 23.65 3.54 -0.37
CA ASP A 65 25.07 3.79 -0.03
C ASP A 65 25.22 5.00 0.91
N LEU A 66 24.11 5.63 1.33
CA LEU A 66 24.14 6.74 2.28
C LEU A 66 24.71 6.31 3.63
N THR A 67 25.52 7.19 4.21
CA THR A 67 26.13 7.01 5.53
C THR A 67 25.93 8.26 6.38
N ALA A 68 26.36 8.21 7.64
CA ALA A 68 26.34 9.39 8.51
C ALA A 68 27.20 10.56 7.99
N ASP A 69 28.15 10.30 7.07
CA ASP A 69 29.02 11.31 6.47
C ASP A 69 28.50 11.81 5.11
N SER A 70 27.36 11.30 4.63
CA SER A 70 26.76 11.74 3.36
C SER A 70 26.36 13.22 3.41
N SER A 71 26.45 13.89 2.27
CA SER A 71 26.05 15.30 2.19
C SER A 71 24.53 15.45 2.27
N LYS A 72 24.05 16.63 2.67
CA LYS A 72 22.61 16.94 2.62
C LYS A 72 22.03 16.79 1.21
N GLU A 73 22.82 17.13 0.19
CA GLU A 73 22.43 17.02 -1.21
C GLU A 73 22.26 15.55 -1.63
N ASP A 74 23.15 14.65 -1.19
CA ASP A 74 23.00 13.20 -1.44
C ASP A 74 21.75 12.63 -0.75
N ILE A 75 21.48 13.07 0.49
CA ILE A 75 20.30 12.64 1.25
C ILE A 75 19.02 13.17 0.58
N ALA A 76 19.01 14.44 0.15
CA ALA A 76 17.87 15.05 -0.54
C ALA A 76 17.58 14.38 -1.89
N ALA A 77 18.63 14.00 -2.62
CA ALA A 77 18.50 13.22 -3.85
C ALA A 77 17.83 11.87 -3.56
N PHE A 78 18.30 11.13 -2.54
CA PHE A 78 17.67 9.87 -2.12
C PHE A 78 16.21 10.04 -1.68
N ILE A 79 15.89 11.09 -0.94
CA ILE A 79 14.51 11.42 -0.58
C ILE A 79 13.67 11.62 -1.85
N SER A 80 14.14 12.42 -2.79
CA SER A 80 13.42 12.77 -4.02
C SER A 80 13.25 11.58 -4.97
N ASP A 81 14.30 10.78 -5.13
CA ASP A 81 14.38 9.75 -6.16
C ASP A 81 13.83 8.39 -5.69
N ASP A 82 13.91 8.08 -4.40
CA ASP A 82 13.52 6.77 -3.86
C ASP A 82 12.35 6.86 -2.87
N ILE A 83 12.36 7.83 -1.95
CA ILE A 83 11.37 7.92 -0.86
C ILE A 83 10.06 8.53 -1.36
N VAL A 84 10.12 9.66 -2.07
CA VAL A 84 8.92 10.35 -2.58
C VAL A 84 8.09 9.44 -3.50
N PRO A 85 8.68 8.73 -4.50
CA PRO A 85 7.92 7.81 -5.33
C PRO A 85 7.29 6.66 -4.54
N LEU A 86 7.98 6.15 -3.51
CA LEU A 86 7.45 5.11 -2.65
C LEU A 86 6.18 5.57 -1.92
N TYR A 87 6.18 6.79 -1.36
CA TYR A 87 5.01 7.33 -0.67
C TYR A 87 3.88 7.72 -1.64
N LYS A 88 4.19 8.15 -2.87
CA LYS A 88 3.16 8.36 -3.91
C LYS A 88 2.43 7.06 -4.24
N ASP A 89 3.16 5.97 -4.37
CA ASP A 89 2.59 4.64 -4.58
C ASP A 89 1.74 4.19 -3.37
N GLN A 90 2.18 4.50 -2.14
CA GLN A 90 1.42 4.24 -0.92
C GLN A 90 0.10 5.00 -0.90
N ILE A 91 0.12 6.30 -1.18
CA ILE A 91 -1.07 7.15 -1.27
C ILE A 91 -2.03 6.60 -2.31
N ALA A 92 -1.52 6.22 -3.49
CA ALA A 92 -2.35 5.61 -4.53
C ALA A 92 -3.03 4.32 -4.03
N SER A 93 -2.29 3.43 -3.36
CA SER A 93 -2.84 2.20 -2.78
C SER A 93 -3.88 2.48 -1.68
N LEU A 94 -3.70 3.54 -0.88
CA LEU A 94 -4.69 3.95 0.12
C LEU A 94 -5.95 4.54 -0.53
N ARG A 95 -5.82 5.34 -1.59
CA ARG A 95 -6.94 5.91 -2.36
C ARG A 95 -7.77 4.85 -3.11
N GLU A 96 -7.20 3.68 -3.35
CA GLU A 96 -7.92 2.54 -3.93
C GLU A 96 -8.83 1.81 -2.92
N LEU A 97 -8.66 2.07 -1.61
CA LEU A 97 -9.57 1.54 -0.61
C LEU A 97 -10.92 2.24 -0.72
N ASN A 98 -12.01 1.48 -0.71
CA ASN A 98 -13.38 1.99 -0.87
C ASN A 98 -14.07 2.06 0.51
N PRO A 99 -13.86 3.12 1.33
CA PRO A 99 -14.53 3.25 2.63
C PRO A 99 -16.05 3.35 2.48
N ASN A 100 -16.79 2.97 3.53
CA ASN A 100 -18.23 3.29 3.60
C ASN A 100 -18.45 4.80 3.84
N GLU A 101 -19.69 5.27 3.64
CA GLU A 101 -20.03 6.70 3.74
C GLU A 101 -19.70 7.32 5.10
N ASP A 102 -19.82 6.56 6.20
CA ASP A 102 -19.56 7.07 7.56
C ASP A 102 -18.06 7.31 7.81
N ASP A 103 -17.18 6.54 7.13
CA ASP A 103 -15.73 6.59 7.29
C ASP A 103 -15.01 7.38 6.19
N ALA A 104 -15.68 7.64 5.06
CA ALA A 104 -15.04 8.14 3.84
C ALA A 104 -14.39 9.51 4.02
N ASP A 105 -15.07 10.46 4.65
CA ASP A 105 -14.55 11.81 4.82
C ASP A 105 -13.29 11.81 5.71
N ASP A 106 -13.34 11.15 6.86
CA ASP A 106 -12.21 11.08 7.80
C ASP A 106 -11.03 10.31 7.20
N PHE A 107 -11.30 9.20 6.49
CA PHE A 107 -10.23 8.43 5.83
C PHE A 107 -9.58 9.21 4.69
N ASN A 108 -10.37 9.86 3.84
CA ASN A 108 -9.83 10.67 2.74
C ASN A 108 -9.03 11.86 3.26
N ASP A 109 -9.44 12.49 4.37
CA ASP A 109 -8.69 13.58 5.00
C ASP A 109 -7.32 13.13 5.52
N ILE A 110 -7.18 11.90 6.02
CA ILE A 110 -5.86 11.31 6.37
C ILE A 110 -4.98 11.21 5.11
N VAL A 111 -5.52 10.65 4.03
CA VAL A 111 -4.77 10.39 2.80
C VAL A 111 -4.40 11.68 2.08
N ASP A 112 -5.29 12.67 2.07
CA ASP A 112 -5.04 13.99 1.48
C ASP A 112 -4.06 14.82 2.34
N THR A 113 -4.09 14.67 3.66
CA THR A 113 -3.07 15.27 4.53
C THR A 113 -1.70 14.67 4.24
N LEU A 114 -1.60 13.34 4.10
CA LEU A 114 -0.36 12.67 3.72
C LEU A 114 0.15 13.13 2.35
N ASP A 115 -0.73 13.26 1.35
CA ASP A 115 -0.39 13.75 0.01
C ASP A 115 0.11 15.20 0.04
N SER A 116 -0.52 16.06 0.85
CA SER A 116 -0.07 17.44 1.03
C SER A 116 1.29 17.54 1.74
N GLU A 117 1.52 16.74 2.78
CA GLU A 117 2.79 16.69 3.50
C GLU A 117 3.90 16.10 2.61
N LEU A 118 3.62 15.05 1.85
CA LEU A 118 4.53 14.50 0.86
C LEU A 118 4.91 15.53 -0.22
N LYS A 119 3.94 16.34 -0.67
CA LYS A 119 4.20 17.42 -1.62
C LYS A 119 5.17 18.45 -1.03
N ALA A 120 5.07 18.77 0.26
CA ALA A 120 6.01 19.68 0.91
C ALA A 120 7.44 19.08 0.95
N VAL A 121 7.56 17.77 1.21
CA VAL A 121 8.84 17.05 1.11
C VAL A 121 9.38 17.02 -0.32
N GLU A 122 8.52 16.84 -1.33
CA GLU A 122 8.91 16.87 -2.74
C GLU A 122 9.38 18.27 -3.18
N ASP A 123 8.72 19.32 -2.70
CA ASP A 123 9.05 20.71 -3.04
C ASP A 123 10.33 21.21 -2.33
N ASP A 124 10.64 20.69 -1.13
CA ASP A 124 11.85 21.01 -0.36
C ASP A 124 12.44 19.78 0.36
N PRO A 125 13.09 18.86 -0.38
CA PRO A 125 13.64 17.63 0.18
C PRO A 125 14.78 17.90 1.16
N GLU A 126 15.59 18.94 0.94
CA GLU A 126 16.64 19.33 1.89
C GLU A 126 16.07 19.86 3.21
N GLY A 127 15.00 20.66 3.14
CA GLY A 127 14.29 21.17 4.31
C GLY A 127 13.69 20.06 5.17
N SER A 128 13.21 18.99 4.55
CA SER A 128 12.64 17.83 5.25
C SER A 128 13.64 17.04 6.11
N ILE A 129 14.95 17.15 5.84
CA ILE A 129 16.00 16.40 6.56
C ILE A 129 16.07 16.83 8.03
N ASP A 130 15.82 18.11 8.31
CA ASP A 130 15.91 18.66 9.66
C ASP A 130 14.57 18.56 10.43
N GLU A 131 13.49 18.10 9.79
CA GLU A 131 12.21 17.87 10.44
C GLU A 131 12.21 16.55 11.21
N SER A 132 11.68 16.56 12.43
CA SER A 132 11.60 15.35 13.26
C SER A 132 10.61 14.32 12.71
N ASP A 133 9.55 14.80 12.06
CA ASP A 133 8.50 14.00 11.45
C ASP A 133 7.77 14.87 10.39
N PRO A 134 8.12 14.72 9.09
CA PRO A 134 7.47 15.49 8.02
C PRO A 134 6.02 15.07 7.75
N PHE A 135 5.53 14.01 8.40
CA PHE A 135 4.17 13.45 8.22
C PHE A 135 3.33 13.48 9.50
N ALA A 136 3.69 14.34 10.46
CA ALA A 136 3.08 14.35 11.79
C ALA A 136 1.55 14.59 11.75
N GLY A 137 1.05 15.38 10.80
CA GLY A 137 -0.37 15.64 10.64
C GLY A 137 -1.13 14.40 10.18
N ALA A 138 -0.64 13.72 9.15
CA ALA A 138 -1.22 12.47 8.68
C ALA A 138 -1.16 11.38 9.75
N THR A 139 -0.02 11.22 10.44
CA THR A 139 0.15 10.25 11.54
C THR A 139 -0.85 10.50 12.67
N ALA A 140 -1.06 11.76 13.06
CA ALA A 140 -2.02 12.10 14.11
C ALA A 140 -3.46 11.74 13.73
N LYS A 141 -3.89 12.08 12.50
CA LYS A 141 -5.22 11.74 11.99
C LYS A 141 -5.41 10.23 11.85
N ALA A 142 -4.41 9.52 11.33
CA ALA A 142 -4.40 8.07 11.21
C ALA A 142 -4.61 7.39 12.57
N LYS A 143 -3.91 7.88 13.61
CA LYS A 143 -4.05 7.38 14.97
C LYS A 143 -5.43 7.67 15.57
N GLU A 144 -5.98 8.85 15.33
CA GLU A 144 -7.34 9.22 15.79
C GLU A 144 -8.41 8.34 15.14
N PHE A 145 -8.24 8.03 13.85
CA PHE A 145 -9.10 7.12 13.10
C PHE A 145 -8.98 5.64 13.55
N GLY A 146 -7.89 5.29 14.24
CA GLY A 146 -7.65 3.95 14.77
C GLY A 146 -6.72 3.07 13.93
N LEU A 147 -6.04 3.64 12.93
CA LEU A 147 -4.97 2.97 12.20
C LEU A 147 -3.77 2.77 13.13
N LYS A 148 -3.29 1.52 13.23
CA LYS A 148 -2.24 1.15 14.17
C LYS A 148 -0.86 1.27 13.54
N VAL A 149 -0.73 0.92 12.27
CA VAL A 149 0.55 0.95 11.56
C VAL A 149 0.76 2.32 10.94
N CYS A 150 -0.24 2.82 10.21
CA CYS A 150 -0.14 4.15 9.59
C CYS A 150 -0.03 5.27 10.64
N GLY A 151 -0.62 5.08 11.83
CA GLY A 151 -0.60 6.05 12.94
C GLY A 151 0.53 5.90 13.95
N SER A 152 1.57 5.09 13.66
CA SER A 152 2.68 4.83 14.58
C SER A 152 4.08 5.11 14.01
N ASN A 153 4.17 5.82 12.89
CA ASN A 153 5.46 6.25 12.33
C ASN A 153 5.98 7.51 13.02
#